data_AF-A0A7Z9ZGE0-F1
#
_entry.id   AF-A0A7Z9ZGE0-F1
#
_cell.length_a   1.000
_cell.length_b   1.000
_cell.length_c   1.000
_cell.angle_alpha   90.00
_cell.angle_beta   90.00
_cell.angle_gamma   90.00
#
_symmetry.space_group_name_H-M   'P 1'
#
loop_
_entity.id
_entity.type
_entity.pdbx_description
1 polymer ?
#
loop_
_entity_poly.entity_id
_entity_poly.type
_entity_poly.pdbx_seq_one_letter_code
_entity_poly.pdbx_strand_id
1 'polypeptide(L)'
;FGYRGHVFWDTEIFMLPFFTFTQPQLARKLLMYRYHTLPGARRKARANGHEGAQYAWESALTGDETTPKWVPGPDGELVRIWTGDIQIHISADVAYAIWHYWQATGDDEFMRDYGAEIILDTAVFWGSRVEYNAQRDRYEINDVIGPDEYHVHVNNNVFTNRMVQWHLETALETLAWLRREHPDKAAELEDRLDLGEGRLRHWADVIGCLRILHDPETGLMEQFEGFFELEDIDWQALEPRSQSIQALLGVVRTNQVQALKQPDVLMLLYLLGNCYDLETKRVNWEYYEPRTDHTHGSSLGPAIHAILACELGLPEVAYEHFMRAALVDLEDLRGNTDQGIHGGSAGGVWQAVVFGFAGLKLTSQGMITRPCLPPGWRRLRFQVMYRGEPVEIDIEGT
;
A
#
# COMPACT_ATOMS: atom_id res chain seq x y z
N PHE A 1 -12.96 21.44 0.97
CA PHE A 1 -12.09 20.41 1.56
C PHE A 1 -12.06 19.22 0.63
N GLY A 2 -10.93 19.02 -0.05
CA GLY A 2 -10.65 17.82 -0.82
C GLY A 2 -10.82 16.60 0.05
N TYR A 3 -11.42 15.54 -0.51
CA TYR A 3 -11.67 14.26 0.16
C TYR A 3 -12.36 14.31 1.54
N ARG A 4 -13.02 15.43 1.88
CA ARG A 4 -13.91 15.60 3.04
C ARG A 4 -13.29 15.26 4.42
N GLY A 5 -11.96 15.22 4.51
CA GLY A 5 -11.25 14.81 5.73
C GLY A 5 -11.35 13.31 6.03
N HIS A 6 -11.69 12.49 5.03
CA HIS A 6 -11.73 11.04 5.16
C HIS A 6 -10.30 10.46 5.26
N VAL A 7 -10.20 9.30 5.91
CA VAL A 7 -8.94 8.58 6.14
C VAL A 7 -8.87 7.39 5.19
N PHE A 8 -7.82 7.36 4.38
CA PHE A 8 -7.51 6.36 3.36
C PHE A 8 -6.25 5.57 3.77
N TRP A 9 -5.85 4.59 2.93
CA TRP A 9 -4.56 3.89 3.04
C TRP A 9 -3.35 4.84 3.02
N ASP A 10 -3.51 6.07 2.51
CA ASP A 10 -2.56 7.19 2.58
C ASP A 10 -1.99 7.36 3.99
N THR A 11 -2.84 7.22 5.01
CA THR A 11 -2.41 7.40 6.40
C THR A 11 -1.45 6.31 6.81
N GLU A 12 -1.81 5.04 6.62
CA GLU A 12 -1.03 3.90 7.06
C GLU A 12 0.25 3.68 6.25
N ILE A 13 0.20 3.91 4.93
CA ILE A 13 1.29 3.56 4.03
C ILE A 13 2.21 4.74 3.75
N PHE A 14 1.67 5.96 3.69
CA PHE A 14 2.44 7.13 3.29
C PHE A 14 2.81 8.02 4.48
N MET A 15 1.88 8.26 5.40
CA MET A 15 2.10 9.19 6.52
C MET A 15 2.67 8.51 7.76
N LEU A 16 2.19 7.31 8.10
CA LEU A 16 2.55 6.62 9.33
C LEU A 16 4.05 6.35 9.48
N PRO A 17 4.82 5.99 8.43
CA PRO A 17 6.26 5.77 8.58
C PRO A 17 6.98 6.99 9.17
N PHE A 18 6.64 8.21 8.74
CA PHE A 18 7.19 9.43 9.34
C PHE A 18 6.96 9.46 10.85
N PHE A 19 5.73 9.24 11.29
CA PHE A 19 5.40 9.26 12.72
C PHE A 19 6.06 8.10 13.48
N THR A 20 6.10 6.90 12.90
CA THR A 20 6.73 5.72 13.53
C THR A 20 8.19 6.01 13.85
N PHE A 21 8.93 6.61 12.92
CA PHE A 21 10.36 6.87 13.07
C PHE A 21 10.70 8.24 13.65
N THR A 22 9.73 9.11 13.97
CA THR A 22 10.04 10.42 14.58
C THR A 22 9.28 10.65 15.88
N GLN A 23 8.03 10.20 15.95
CA GLN A 23 7.07 10.48 17.02
C GLN A 23 6.19 9.24 17.24
N PRO A 24 6.74 8.08 17.66
CA PRO A 24 6.04 6.80 17.67
C PRO A 24 4.74 6.82 18.50
N GLN A 25 4.65 7.69 19.51
CA GLN A 25 3.42 7.89 20.28
C GLN A 25 2.26 8.47 19.46
N LEU A 26 2.53 9.25 18.41
CA LEU A 26 1.50 9.70 17.46
C LEU A 26 1.14 8.60 16.46
N ALA A 27 2.12 7.83 15.99
CA ALA A 27 1.86 6.66 15.14
C ALA A 27 0.92 5.67 15.84
N ARG A 28 1.17 5.39 17.13
CA ARG A 28 0.27 4.59 17.98
C ARG A 28 -1.14 5.14 17.99
N LYS A 29 -1.33 6.45 18.12
CA LYS A 29 -2.67 7.08 18.12
C LYS A 29 -3.38 6.95 16.77
N LEU A 30 -2.65 7.07 15.66
CA LEU A 30 -3.20 6.84 14.31
C LEU A 30 -3.66 5.38 14.16
N LEU A 31 -2.88 4.41 14.64
CA LEU A 31 -3.28 3.01 14.62
C LEU A 31 -4.44 2.70 15.60
N MET A 32 -4.50 3.38 16.75
CA MET A 32 -5.63 3.26 17.68
C MET A 32 -6.93 3.77 17.08
N TYR A 33 -6.90 4.73 16.15
CA TYR A 33 -8.09 5.06 15.36
C TYR A 33 -8.61 3.87 14.55
N ARG A 34 -7.72 3.08 13.92
CA ARG A 34 -8.11 1.83 13.24
C ARG A 34 -8.71 0.82 14.23
N TYR A 35 -8.12 0.66 15.41
CA TYR A 35 -8.71 -0.18 16.46
C TYR A 35 -10.12 0.28 16.87
N HIS A 36 -10.31 1.57 17.12
CA HIS A 36 -11.62 2.11 17.52
C HIS A 36 -12.67 2.06 16.40
N THR A 37 -12.23 2.00 15.14
CA THR A 37 -13.10 1.87 13.96
C THR A 37 -13.29 0.42 13.49
N LEU A 38 -12.64 -0.56 14.14
CA LEU A 38 -12.80 -2.00 13.86
C LEU A 38 -14.26 -2.47 13.86
N PRO A 39 -15.16 -1.98 14.74
CA PRO A 39 -16.59 -2.32 14.63
C PRO A 39 -17.24 -1.90 13.30
N GLY A 40 -16.82 -0.78 12.69
CA GLY A 40 -17.26 -0.36 11.35
C GLY A 40 -16.77 -1.30 10.27
N ALA A 41 -15.51 -1.72 10.35
CA ALA A 41 -14.93 -2.70 9.44
C ALA A 41 -15.65 -4.06 9.48
N ARG A 42 -16.02 -4.53 10.69
CA ARG A 42 -16.84 -5.75 10.88
C ARG A 42 -18.24 -5.62 10.31
N ARG A 43 -18.86 -4.43 10.41
CA ARG A 43 -20.18 -4.16 9.80
C ARG A 43 -20.08 -4.18 8.27
N LYS A 44 -19.04 -3.58 7.69
CA LYS A 44 -18.80 -3.58 6.24
C LYS A 44 -18.61 -5.01 5.71
N ALA A 45 -17.73 -5.80 6.33
CA ALA A 45 -17.53 -7.20 5.93
C ALA A 45 -18.84 -7.98 5.92
N ARG A 46 -19.61 -7.91 7.02
CA ARG A 46 -20.92 -8.58 7.13
C ARG A 46 -21.92 -8.10 6.08
N ALA A 47 -22.00 -6.79 5.83
CA ALA A 47 -22.89 -6.22 4.83
C ALA A 47 -22.56 -6.69 3.41
N ASN A 48 -21.28 -6.99 3.15
CA ASN A 48 -20.79 -7.53 1.90
C ASN A 48 -20.81 -9.07 1.84
N GLY A 49 -21.34 -9.75 2.87
CA GLY A 49 -21.43 -11.21 2.91
C GLY A 49 -20.12 -11.92 3.30
N HIS A 50 -19.16 -11.19 3.89
CA HIS A 50 -17.88 -11.71 4.36
C HIS A 50 -17.81 -11.77 5.89
N GLU A 51 -16.83 -12.53 6.38
CA GLU A 51 -16.48 -12.60 7.81
C GLU A 51 -15.41 -11.57 8.18
N GLY A 52 -15.10 -11.48 9.48
CA GLY A 52 -13.98 -10.68 9.98
C GLY A 52 -14.17 -9.18 9.82
N ALA A 53 -13.07 -8.46 9.59
CA ALA A 53 -13.04 -7.01 9.43
C ALA A 53 -12.58 -6.60 8.02
N GLN A 54 -13.43 -5.85 7.32
CA GLN A 54 -13.11 -5.21 6.04
C GLN A 54 -13.11 -3.70 6.24
N TYR A 55 -11.95 -3.05 6.27
CA TYR A 55 -11.91 -1.60 6.48
C TYR A 55 -12.59 -0.84 5.33
N ALA A 56 -13.20 0.30 5.69
CA ALA A 56 -13.70 1.27 4.73
C ALA A 56 -12.53 1.81 3.88
N TRP A 57 -12.77 1.98 2.58
CA TRP A 57 -11.81 2.67 1.69
C TRP A 57 -11.65 4.12 2.12
N GLU A 58 -12.78 4.80 2.34
CA GLU A 58 -12.87 6.11 2.97
C GLU A 58 -13.49 5.97 4.35
N SER A 59 -12.68 6.10 5.39
CA SER A 59 -13.15 6.03 6.78
C SER A 59 -13.31 7.42 7.38
N ALA A 60 -14.32 7.58 8.23
CA ALA A 60 -14.52 8.79 9.05
C ALA A 60 -14.76 8.39 10.52
N LEU A 61 -15.71 9.02 11.20
CA LEU A 61 -15.92 8.88 12.65
C LEU A 61 -16.17 7.43 13.14
N THR A 62 -17.00 6.66 12.44
CA THR A 62 -17.51 5.36 12.93
C THR A 62 -16.79 4.15 12.35
N GLY A 63 -15.92 4.34 11.36
CA GLY A 63 -15.33 3.26 10.56
C GLY A 63 -16.23 2.70 9.46
N ASP A 64 -17.47 3.19 9.31
CA ASP A 64 -18.33 2.79 8.20
C ASP A 64 -17.83 3.37 6.88
N GLU A 65 -18.17 2.71 5.76
CA GLU A 65 -17.80 3.17 4.42
C GLU A 65 -18.43 4.53 4.11
N THR A 66 -17.61 5.51 3.77
CA THR A 66 -18.04 6.87 3.42
C THR A 66 -17.70 7.28 1.99
N THR A 67 -17.10 6.37 1.20
CA THR A 67 -16.78 6.61 -0.20
C THR A 67 -18.05 6.99 -0.97
N PRO A 68 -18.07 8.14 -1.67
CA PRO A 68 -19.19 8.51 -2.52
C PRO A 68 -19.40 7.45 -3.62
N LYS A 69 -20.64 6.98 -3.82
CA LYS A 69 -20.93 6.04 -4.92
C LYS A 69 -20.94 6.73 -6.29
N TRP A 70 -21.21 8.03 -6.32
CA TRP A 70 -21.36 8.81 -7.55
C TRP A 70 -20.75 10.18 -7.38
N VAL A 71 -20.06 10.65 -8.42
CA VAL A 71 -19.56 12.02 -8.53
C VAL A 71 -19.97 12.62 -9.88
N PRO A 72 -20.19 13.94 -9.99
CA PRO A 72 -20.42 14.59 -11.27
C PRO A 72 -19.16 14.50 -12.15
N GLY A 73 -19.34 14.06 -13.40
CA GLY A 73 -18.35 14.15 -14.47
C GLY A 73 -18.30 15.57 -15.08
N PRO A 74 -17.40 15.81 -16.05
CA PRO A 74 -17.20 17.12 -16.66
C PRO A 74 -18.47 17.72 -17.26
N ASP A 75 -19.32 16.88 -17.87
CA ASP A 75 -20.57 17.30 -18.53
C ASP A 75 -21.80 17.16 -17.61
N GLY A 76 -21.57 16.87 -16.32
CA GLY A 76 -22.60 16.74 -15.30
C GLY A 76 -23.27 15.36 -15.23
N GLU A 77 -22.86 14.38 -16.05
CA GLU A 77 -23.28 12.99 -15.83
C GLU A 77 -22.74 12.44 -14.51
N LEU A 78 -23.44 11.47 -13.93
CA LEU A 78 -22.93 10.80 -12.72
C LEU A 78 -21.98 9.67 -13.11
N VAL A 79 -20.72 9.79 -12.68
CA VAL A 79 -19.70 8.76 -12.80
C VAL A 79 -19.73 7.88 -11.55
N ARG A 80 -19.85 6.57 -11.74
CA ARG A 80 -19.81 5.58 -10.65
C ARG A 80 -18.39 5.44 -10.12
N ILE A 81 -18.23 5.60 -8.80
CA ILE A 81 -16.95 5.40 -8.10
C ILE A 81 -16.98 4.05 -7.40
N TRP A 82 -16.14 3.11 -7.80
CA TRP A 82 -16.16 1.72 -7.34
C TRP A 82 -15.23 1.43 -6.15
N THR A 83 -14.37 2.38 -5.77
CA THR A 83 -13.28 2.15 -4.81
C THR A 83 -13.78 1.68 -3.44
N GLY A 84 -14.86 2.26 -2.92
CA GLY A 84 -15.49 1.83 -1.66
C GLY A 84 -16.01 0.39 -1.67
N ASP A 85 -16.37 -0.12 -2.84
CA ASP A 85 -16.93 -1.46 -3.02
C ASP A 85 -15.82 -2.50 -3.24
N ILE A 86 -14.86 -2.22 -4.13
CA ILE A 86 -13.93 -3.23 -4.65
C ILE A 86 -12.44 -2.88 -4.55
N GLN A 87 -12.05 -1.72 -4.01
CA GLN A 87 -10.65 -1.42 -3.67
C GLN A 87 -10.34 -1.87 -2.25
N ILE A 88 -10.18 -3.18 -2.10
CA ILE A 88 -10.23 -3.86 -0.79
C ILE A 88 -8.87 -4.09 -0.13
N HIS A 89 -7.77 -3.76 -0.83
CA HIS A 89 -6.41 -3.95 -0.32
C HIS A 89 -6.11 -3.19 0.99
N ILE A 90 -6.88 -2.13 1.29
CA ILE A 90 -6.76 -1.33 2.53
C ILE A 90 -6.74 -2.17 3.82
N SER A 91 -7.42 -3.32 3.85
CA SER A 91 -7.42 -4.18 5.04
C SER A 91 -6.07 -4.88 5.24
N ALA A 92 -5.35 -5.20 4.16
CA ALA A 92 -3.96 -5.67 4.24
C ALA A 92 -2.98 -4.53 4.53
N ASP A 93 -3.23 -3.33 4.01
CA ASP A 93 -2.39 -2.15 4.27
C ASP A 93 -2.37 -1.76 5.74
N VAL A 94 -3.53 -1.80 6.42
CA VAL A 94 -3.63 -1.54 7.85
C VAL A 94 -2.82 -2.58 8.65
N ALA A 95 -2.93 -3.86 8.30
CA ALA A 95 -2.14 -4.92 8.93
C ALA A 95 -0.64 -4.74 8.69
N TYR A 96 -0.25 -4.34 7.48
CA TYR A 96 1.13 -4.00 7.11
C TYR A 96 1.69 -2.89 7.99
N ALA A 97 0.94 -1.81 8.16
CA ALA A 97 1.34 -0.68 9.00
C ALA A 97 1.47 -1.06 10.48
N ILE A 98 0.54 -1.86 11.03
CA ILE A 98 0.61 -2.35 12.42
C ILE A 98 1.87 -3.20 12.62
N TRP A 99 2.12 -4.15 11.72
CA TRP A 99 3.29 -5.02 11.80
C TRP A 99 4.59 -4.22 11.77
N HIS A 100 4.72 -3.28 10.83
CA HIS A 100 5.94 -2.47 10.71
C HIS A 100 6.11 -1.47 11.87
N TYR A 101 5.03 -0.90 12.39
CA TYR A 101 5.08 -0.10 13.63
C TYR A 101 5.61 -0.94 14.79
N TRP A 102 5.10 -2.15 14.98
CA TRP A 102 5.55 -3.03 16.06
C TRP A 102 7.02 -3.43 15.90
N GLN A 103 7.46 -3.80 14.69
CA GLN A 103 8.86 -4.14 14.42
C GLN A 103 9.83 -2.97 14.66
N ALA A 104 9.41 -1.73 14.34
CA ALA A 104 10.23 -0.54 14.54
C ALA A 104 10.30 -0.08 16.00
N THR A 105 9.21 -0.26 16.77
CA THR A 105 9.08 0.29 18.12
C THR A 105 9.32 -0.73 19.24
N GLY A 106 9.06 -2.02 19.00
CA GLY A 106 9.02 -3.04 20.05
C GLY A 106 7.86 -2.86 21.04
N ASP A 107 6.78 -2.18 20.64
CA ASP A 107 5.61 -1.92 21.49
C ASP A 107 4.72 -3.18 21.61
N ASP A 108 5.20 -4.16 22.37
CA ASP A 108 4.53 -5.43 22.62
C ASP A 108 3.17 -5.24 23.32
N GLU A 109 3.03 -4.22 24.16
CA GLU A 109 1.75 -3.88 24.81
C GLU A 109 0.69 -3.50 23.77
N PHE A 110 1.03 -2.59 22.84
CA PHE A 110 0.14 -2.25 21.74
C PHE A 110 -0.19 -3.46 20.86
N MET A 111 0.83 -4.26 20.50
CA MET A 111 0.64 -5.43 19.64
C MET A 111 -0.27 -6.48 20.31
N ARG A 112 -0.05 -6.77 21.60
CA ARG A 112 -0.88 -7.70 22.38
C ARG A 112 -2.32 -7.21 22.52
N ASP A 113 -2.51 -5.96 22.91
CA ASP A 113 -3.82 -5.47 23.34
C ASP A 113 -4.71 -5.00 22.18
N TYR A 114 -4.11 -4.57 21.06
CA TYR A 114 -4.83 -3.94 19.95
C TYR A 114 -4.40 -4.45 18.57
N GLY A 115 -3.10 -4.46 18.29
CA GLY A 115 -2.57 -4.75 16.96
C GLY A 115 -2.90 -6.15 16.45
N ALA A 116 -2.73 -7.16 17.32
CA ALA A 116 -2.98 -8.55 16.97
C ALA A 116 -4.46 -8.83 16.69
N GLU A 117 -5.40 -8.19 17.40
CA GLU A 117 -6.83 -8.34 17.10
C GLU A 117 -7.13 -7.82 15.70
N ILE A 118 -6.57 -6.67 15.30
CA ILE A 118 -6.79 -6.13 13.96
C ILE A 118 -6.23 -7.08 12.91
N ILE A 119 -4.96 -7.48 13.01
CA ILE A 119 -4.30 -8.36 12.03
C ILE A 119 -5.08 -9.68 11.86
N LEU A 120 -5.48 -10.32 12.97
CA LEU A 120 -6.19 -11.59 12.92
C LEU A 120 -7.61 -11.43 12.36
N ASP A 121 -8.33 -10.37 12.72
CA ASP A 121 -9.70 -10.14 12.28
C ASP A 121 -9.78 -9.73 10.79
N THR A 122 -8.80 -8.96 10.31
CA THR A 122 -8.67 -8.70 8.88
C THR A 122 -8.19 -9.93 8.09
N ALA A 123 -7.42 -10.83 8.70
CA ALA A 123 -7.09 -12.14 8.10
C ALA A 123 -8.32 -13.06 8.01
N VAL A 124 -9.24 -13.01 8.99
CA VAL A 124 -10.55 -13.67 8.89
C VAL A 124 -11.32 -13.18 7.66
N PHE A 125 -11.33 -11.87 7.41
CA PHE A 125 -11.92 -11.31 6.19
C PHE A 125 -11.29 -11.90 4.93
N TRP A 126 -9.96 -11.88 4.81
CA TRP A 126 -9.27 -12.40 3.63
C TRP A 126 -9.52 -13.90 3.41
N GLY A 127 -9.51 -14.70 4.47
CA GLY A 127 -9.87 -16.12 4.40
C GLY A 127 -11.29 -16.37 3.88
N SER A 128 -12.23 -15.45 4.15
CA SER A 128 -13.61 -15.51 3.63
C SER A 128 -13.81 -14.85 2.26
N ARG A 129 -12.87 -13.98 1.85
CA ARG A 129 -12.96 -13.21 0.61
C ARG A 129 -12.34 -13.94 -0.58
N VAL A 130 -11.33 -14.77 -0.35
CA VAL A 130 -10.70 -15.57 -1.41
C VAL A 130 -11.70 -16.55 -2.02
N GLU A 131 -11.58 -16.77 -3.33
CA GLU A 131 -12.43 -17.66 -4.09
C GLU A 131 -11.63 -18.88 -4.54
N TYR A 132 -12.11 -20.09 -4.27
CA TYR A 132 -11.44 -21.30 -4.75
C TYR A 132 -11.89 -21.65 -6.17
N ASN A 133 -10.95 -21.65 -7.11
CA ASN A 133 -11.16 -22.07 -8.49
C ASN A 133 -10.87 -23.57 -8.64
N ALA A 134 -11.91 -24.40 -8.54
CA ALA A 134 -11.77 -25.86 -8.58
C ALA A 134 -11.23 -26.40 -9.92
N GLN A 135 -11.35 -25.65 -11.02
CA GLN A 135 -10.83 -26.09 -12.33
C GLN A 135 -9.32 -25.86 -12.47
N ARG A 136 -8.81 -24.83 -11.78
CA ARG A 136 -7.40 -24.43 -11.81
C ARG A 136 -6.66 -24.84 -10.52
N ASP A 137 -7.36 -25.44 -9.56
CA ASP A 137 -6.87 -25.86 -8.25
C ASP A 137 -6.06 -24.77 -7.53
N ARG A 138 -6.66 -23.58 -7.43
CA ARG A 138 -6.00 -22.39 -6.86
C ARG A 138 -7.01 -21.43 -6.25
N TYR A 139 -6.55 -20.53 -5.39
CA TYR A 139 -7.35 -19.41 -4.91
C TYR A 139 -7.15 -18.17 -5.80
N GLU A 140 -8.20 -17.39 -5.94
CA GLU A 140 -8.26 -16.17 -6.74
C GLU A 140 -8.93 -15.06 -5.90
N ILE A 141 -8.62 -13.80 -6.23
CA ILE A 141 -9.35 -12.64 -5.74
C ILE A 141 -9.78 -11.86 -6.98
N ASN A 142 -11.05 -11.98 -7.32
CA ASN A 142 -11.62 -11.44 -8.55
C ASN A 142 -12.41 -10.16 -8.27
N ASP A 143 -12.69 -9.38 -9.31
CA ASP A 143 -13.51 -8.17 -9.23
C ASP A 143 -13.00 -7.16 -8.18
N VAL A 144 -11.77 -6.67 -8.40
CA VAL A 144 -11.09 -5.71 -7.51
C VAL A 144 -10.59 -4.47 -8.24
N ILE A 145 -10.14 -3.50 -7.46
CA ILE A 145 -9.28 -2.39 -7.87
C ILE A 145 -7.98 -2.51 -7.06
N GLY A 146 -6.83 -2.45 -7.75
CA GLY A 146 -5.51 -2.36 -7.11
C GLY A 146 -5.18 -0.91 -6.71
N PRO A 147 -3.94 -0.61 -6.30
CA PRO A 147 -3.49 0.78 -6.15
C PRO A 147 -3.73 1.64 -7.39
N ASP A 148 -3.62 1.05 -8.59
CA ASP A 148 -3.97 1.73 -9.83
C ASP A 148 -5.48 1.77 -10.08
N GLU A 149 -6.11 2.90 -9.71
CA GLU A 149 -7.55 3.12 -9.86
C GLU A 149 -8.03 3.39 -11.30
N TYR A 150 -7.14 3.43 -12.30
CA TYR A 150 -7.56 3.47 -13.71
C TYR A 150 -8.19 2.15 -14.15
N HIS A 151 -7.80 1.04 -13.50
CA HIS A 151 -8.29 -0.28 -13.81
C HIS A 151 -9.25 -0.80 -12.74
N VAL A 152 -10.53 -0.91 -13.12
CA VAL A 152 -11.63 -1.41 -12.28
C VAL A 152 -12.12 -2.77 -12.77
N HIS A 153 -12.72 -3.55 -11.85
CA HIS A 153 -13.25 -4.90 -12.12
C HIS A 153 -12.18 -5.87 -12.65
N VAL A 154 -10.94 -5.73 -12.15
CA VAL A 154 -9.83 -6.60 -12.55
C VAL A 154 -9.76 -7.84 -11.68
N ASN A 155 -9.13 -8.89 -12.20
CA ASN A 155 -8.95 -10.15 -11.49
C ASN A 155 -7.48 -10.37 -11.12
N ASN A 156 -7.25 -10.94 -9.94
CA ASN A 156 -5.93 -11.36 -9.48
C ASN A 156 -4.88 -10.25 -9.54
N ASN A 157 -5.25 -9.01 -9.15
CA ASN A 157 -4.30 -7.92 -9.06
C ASN A 157 -3.10 -8.33 -8.18
N VAL A 158 -1.89 -8.25 -8.73
CA VAL A 158 -0.71 -8.86 -8.11
C VAL A 158 -0.34 -8.18 -6.79
N PHE A 159 -0.52 -6.86 -6.67
CA PHE A 159 -0.38 -6.14 -5.41
C PHE A 159 -1.34 -6.70 -4.36
N THR A 160 -2.63 -6.73 -4.68
CA THR A 160 -3.67 -7.21 -3.75
C THR A 160 -3.41 -8.65 -3.33
N ASN A 161 -3.24 -9.57 -4.28
CA ASN A 161 -3.05 -10.99 -3.97
C ASN A 161 -1.78 -11.23 -3.14
N ARG A 162 -0.67 -10.57 -3.48
CA ARG A 162 0.58 -10.77 -2.74
C ARG A 162 0.52 -10.13 -1.35
N MET A 163 -0.13 -8.98 -1.18
CA MET A 163 -0.38 -8.37 0.13
C MET A 163 -1.30 -9.24 0.99
N VAL A 164 -2.29 -9.92 0.40
CA VAL A 164 -3.14 -10.89 1.11
C VAL A 164 -2.36 -12.12 1.55
N GLN A 165 -1.54 -12.67 0.67
CA GLN A 165 -0.64 -13.78 1.02
C GLN A 165 0.26 -13.39 2.20
N TRP A 166 0.94 -12.24 2.11
CA TRP A 166 1.78 -11.71 3.17
C TRP A 166 1.00 -11.49 4.49
N HIS A 167 -0.23 -11.02 4.40
CA HIS A 167 -1.07 -10.78 5.57
C HIS A 167 -1.46 -12.09 6.26
N LEU A 168 -1.88 -13.12 5.50
CA LEU A 168 -2.20 -14.43 6.09
C LEU A 168 -0.96 -15.08 6.72
N GLU A 169 0.21 -14.98 6.09
CA GLU A 169 1.50 -15.38 6.68
C GLU A 169 1.72 -14.67 8.02
N THR A 170 1.59 -13.35 8.01
CA THR A 170 1.78 -12.47 9.18
C THR A 170 0.76 -12.74 10.28
N ALA A 171 -0.48 -13.11 9.95
CA ALA A 171 -1.51 -13.48 10.91
C ALA A 171 -1.16 -14.79 11.64
N LEU A 172 -0.66 -15.79 10.91
CA LEU A 172 -0.17 -17.02 11.52
C LEU A 172 1.04 -16.75 12.44
N GLU A 173 1.97 -15.90 12.02
CA GLU A 173 3.10 -15.46 12.85
C GLU A 173 2.65 -14.70 14.10
N THR A 174 1.68 -13.80 13.96
CA THR A 174 1.10 -13.02 15.06
C THR A 174 0.44 -13.92 16.10
N LEU A 175 -0.35 -14.90 15.65
CA LEU A 175 -0.97 -15.88 16.54
C LEU A 175 0.07 -16.77 17.23
N ALA A 176 1.12 -17.19 16.51
CA ALA A 176 2.21 -17.98 17.08
C ALA A 176 2.99 -17.19 18.14
N TRP A 177 3.24 -15.91 17.92
CA TRP A 177 3.84 -15.01 18.91
C TRP A 177 2.94 -14.87 20.14
N LEU A 178 1.64 -14.60 19.97
CA LEU A 178 0.68 -14.54 21.08
C LEU A 178 0.64 -15.83 21.89
N ARG A 179 0.54 -17.00 21.25
CA ARG A 179 0.52 -18.29 21.94
C ARG A 179 1.77 -18.52 22.79
N ARG A 180 2.93 -18.00 22.36
CA ARG A 180 4.21 -18.16 23.05
C ARG A 180 4.39 -17.16 24.20
N GLU A 181 4.13 -15.88 23.94
CA GLU A 181 4.45 -14.79 24.88
C GLU A 181 3.24 -14.37 25.75
N HIS A 182 2.01 -14.54 25.23
CA HIS A 182 0.76 -14.06 25.84
C HIS A 182 -0.40 -15.07 25.67
N PRO A 183 -0.28 -16.30 26.21
CA PRO A 183 -1.22 -17.39 25.94
C PRO A 183 -2.67 -17.09 26.33
N ASP A 184 -2.91 -16.31 27.39
CA ASP A 184 -4.26 -15.90 27.79
C ASP A 184 -4.93 -15.01 26.73
N LYS A 185 -4.15 -14.08 26.14
CA LYS A 185 -4.63 -13.22 25.06
C LYS A 185 -4.83 -14.00 23.76
N ALA A 186 -3.97 -14.98 23.50
CA ALA A 186 -4.14 -15.90 22.38
C ALA A 186 -5.49 -16.64 22.50
N ALA A 187 -5.77 -17.26 23.65
CA ALA A 187 -7.01 -17.98 23.89
C ALA A 187 -8.25 -17.07 23.77
N GLU A 188 -8.17 -15.83 24.28
CA GLU A 188 -9.23 -14.83 24.12
C GLU A 188 -9.54 -14.53 22.65
N LEU A 189 -8.51 -14.31 21.82
CA LEU A 189 -8.69 -13.96 20.41
C LEU A 189 -9.06 -15.17 19.56
N GLU A 190 -8.56 -16.36 19.90
CA GLU A 190 -8.96 -17.62 19.25
C GLU A 190 -10.44 -17.89 19.41
N ASP A 191 -10.98 -17.72 20.62
CA ASP A 191 -12.41 -17.85 20.89
C ASP A 191 -13.23 -16.75 20.21
N ARG A 192 -12.80 -15.48 20.37
CA ARG A 192 -13.53 -14.32 19.82
C ARG A 192 -13.63 -14.33 18.29
N LEU A 193 -12.54 -14.73 17.61
CA LEU A 193 -12.42 -14.66 16.16
C LEU A 193 -12.59 -16.03 15.49
N ASP A 194 -12.96 -17.07 16.25
CA ASP A 194 -13.15 -18.44 15.76
C ASP A 194 -11.93 -18.98 14.99
N LEU A 195 -10.75 -18.86 15.61
CA LEU A 195 -9.46 -19.26 15.01
C LEU A 195 -9.15 -20.74 15.24
N GLY A 196 -10.11 -21.61 14.95
CA GLY A 196 -9.95 -23.05 15.05
C GLY A 196 -8.99 -23.64 14.00
N GLU A 197 -8.55 -24.89 14.20
CA GLU A 197 -7.61 -25.55 13.28
C GLU A 197 -8.07 -25.56 11.81
N GLY A 198 -9.38 -25.70 11.56
CA GLY A 198 -9.92 -25.69 10.20
C GLY A 198 -9.64 -24.37 9.47
N ARG A 199 -9.85 -23.24 10.15
CA ARG A 199 -9.58 -21.91 9.61
C ARG A 199 -8.09 -21.68 9.40
N LEU A 200 -7.26 -22.07 10.35
CA LEU A 200 -5.80 -21.92 10.23
C LEU A 200 -5.23 -22.80 9.10
N ARG A 201 -5.76 -24.02 8.91
CA ARG A 201 -5.42 -24.88 7.76
C ARG A 201 -5.87 -24.25 6.44
N HIS A 202 -7.07 -23.68 6.40
CA HIS A 202 -7.57 -22.95 5.23
C HIS A 202 -6.65 -21.77 4.88
N TRP A 203 -6.23 -20.97 5.86
CA TRP A 203 -5.27 -19.88 5.60
C TRP A 203 -3.94 -20.40 5.05
N ALA A 204 -3.40 -21.48 5.61
CA ALA A 204 -2.18 -22.10 5.09
C ALA A 204 -2.34 -22.61 3.64
N ASP A 205 -3.50 -23.18 3.32
CA ASP A 205 -3.83 -23.63 1.96
C ASP A 205 -3.94 -22.44 0.98
N VAL A 206 -4.61 -21.37 1.39
CA VAL A 206 -4.67 -20.11 0.62
C VAL A 206 -3.26 -19.54 0.40
N ILE A 207 -2.41 -19.49 1.42
CA ILE A 207 -1.03 -18.99 1.28
C ILE A 207 -0.27 -19.80 0.22
N GLY A 208 -0.43 -21.13 0.19
CA GLY A 208 0.25 -22.01 -0.76
C GLY A 208 -0.31 -21.96 -2.18
N CYS A 209 -1.60 -21.66 -2.33
CA CYS A 209 -2.34 -21.85 -3.59
C CYS A 209 -2.97 -20.56 -4.15
N LEU A 210 -2.74 -19.39 -3.55
CA LEU A 210 -3.23 -18.12 -4.08
C LEU A 210 -2.51 -17.74 -5.38
N ARG A 211 -3.27 -17.34 -6.41
CA ARG A 211 -2.70 -16.94 -7.69
C ARG A 211 -1.90 -15.65 -7.57
N ILE A 212 -0.58 -15.74 -7.73
CA ILE A 212 0.32 -14.59 -7.91
C ILE A 212 0.76 -14.52 -9.37
N LEU A 213 0.61 -13.35 -10.01
CA LEU A 213 0.98 -13.10 -11.40
C LEU A 213 2.44 -12.66 -11.52
N HIS A 214 3.35 -13.60 -11.26
CA HIS A 214 4.80 -13.37 -11.35
C HIS A 214 5.42 -14.47 -12.21
N ASP A 215 6.06 -14.07 -13.31
CA ASP A 215 6.81 -14.99 -14.16
C ASP A 215 8.19 -15.26 -13.55
N PRO A 216 8.50 -16.49 -13.10
CA PRO A 216 9.78 -16.79 -12.47
C PRO A 216 10.96 -16.81 -13.45
N GLU A 217 10.73 -16.88 -14.77
CA GLU A 217 11.81 -16.88 -15.75
C GLU A 217 12.30 -15.46 -16.06
N THR A 218 11.36 -14.53 -16.26
CA THR A 218 11.69 -13.13 -16.58
C THR A 218 11.72 -12.22 -15.36
N GLY A 219 11.11 -12.62 -14.25
CA GLY A 219 10.86 -11.77 -13.08
C GLY A 219 9.74 -10.75 -13.29
N LEU A 220 9.15 -10.67 -14.49
CA LEU A 220 8.10 -9.69 -14.78
C LEU A 220 6.79 -10.09 -14.08
N MET A 221 6.15 -9.13 -13.44
CA MET A 221 4.85 -9.32 -12.83
C MET A 221 3.77 -8.71 -13.71
N GLU A 222 2.67 -9.43 -13.91
CA GLU A 222 1.50 -8.88 -14.58
C GLU A 222 0.62 -8.18 -13.54
N GLN A 223 0.25 -6.92 -13.76
CA GLN A 223 -0.47 -6.12 -12.77
C GLN A 223 -1.80 -6.77 -12.34
N PHE A 224 -2.52 -7.35 -13.29
CA PHE A 224 -3.74 -8.15 -13.11
C PHE A 224 -3.92 -9.06 -14.33
N GLU A 225 -4.77 -10.08 -14.23
CA GLU A 225 -4.93 -11.09 -15.28
C GLU A 225 -5.42 -10.43 -16.58
N GLY A 226 -4.58 -10.47 -17.64
CA GLY A 226 -4.87 -9.86 -18.94
C GLY A 226 -4.30 -8.46 -19.15
N PHE A 227 -3.56 -7.87 -18.19
CA PHE A 227 -2.97 -6.54 -18.36
C PHE A 227 -2.02 -6.46 -19.57
N PHE A 228 -1.24 -7.51 -19.82
CA PHE A 228 -0.29 -7.50 -20.95
C PHE A 228 -0.97 -7.52 -22.32
N GLU A 229 -2.25 -7.91 -22.38
CA GLU A 229 -3.05 -7.93 -23.60
C GLU A 229 -3.69 -6.58 -23.91
N LEU A 230 -3.66 -5.63 -22.96
CA LEU A 230 -4.16 -4.27 -23.17
C LEU A 230 -3.29 -3.50 -24.16
N GLU A 231 -3.87 -2.47 -24.75
CA GLU A 231 -3.19 -1.64 -25.73
C GLU A 231 -2.16 -0.73 -25.06
N ASP A 232 -0.90 -0.79 -25.50
CA ASP A 232 0.11 0.20 -25.11
C ASP A 232 -0.18 1.54 -25.78
N ILE A 233 0.10 2.65 -25.08
CA ILE A 233 -0.18 3.99 -25.59
C ILE A 233 1.10 4.76 -25.90
N ASP A 234 1.05 5.58 -26.95
CA ASP A 234 2.12 6.54 -27.25
C ASP A 234 2.01 7.74 -26.29
N TRP A 235 2.69 7.63 -25.15
CA TRP A 235 2.76 8.70 -24.15
C TRP A 235 3.30 10.01 -24.72
N GLN A 236 4.25 9.94 -25.66
CA GLN A 236 4.85 11.12 -26.26
C GLN A 236 3.85 11.87 -27.14
N ALA A 237 2.99 11.14 -27.87
CA ALA A 237 1.93 11.74 -28.67
C ALA A 237 0.82 12.41 -27.83
N LEU A 238 0.72 12.08 -26.54
CA LEU A 238 -0.23 12.68 -25.61
C LEU A 238 0.31 13.96 -24.95
N GLU A 239 1.59 14.29 -25.12
CA GLU A 239 2.19 15.47 -24.50
C GLU A 239 2.31 16.67 -25.49
N PRO A 240 2.15 17.92 -25.02
CA PRO A 240 1.82 18.31 -23.66
C PRO A 240 0.34 18.12 -23.34
N ARG A 241 0.01 17.52 -22.19
CA ARG A 241 -1.36 17.47 -21.66
C ARG A 241 -1.56 18.27 -20.39
N SER A 242 -2.80 18.71 -20.18
CA SER A 242 -3.24 19.47 -19.01
C SER A 242 -4.12 18.67 -18.05
N GLN A 243 -4.33 17.38 -18.31
CA GLN A 243 -5.21 16.54 -17.49
C GLN A 243 -4.73 15.08 -17.47
N SER A 244 -5.33 14.29 -16.58
CA SER A 244 -5.01 12.87 -16.39
C SER A 244 -5.37 12.02 -17.61
N ILE A 245 -4.74 10.85 -17.75
CA ILE A 245 -5.07 9.91 -18.83
C ILE A 245 -6.55 9.52 -18.81
N GLN A 246 -7.12 9.30 -17.63
CA GLN A 246 -8.55 9.00 -17.49
C GLN A 246 -9.45 10.16 -17.92
N ALA A 247 -9.06 11.40 -17.65
CA ALA A 247 -9.80 12.55 -18.13
C ALA A 247 -9.73 12.71 -19.65
N LEU A 248 -8.61 12.33 -20.29
CA LEU A 248 -8.44 12.39 -21.76
C LEU A 248 -9.20 11.29 -22.50
N LEU A 249 -9.08 10.04 -22.03
CA LEU A 249 -9.60 8.87 -22.74
C LEU A 249 -11.01 8.47 -22.26
N GLY A 250 -11.39 8.89 -21.06
CA GLY A 250 -12.59 8.42 -20.36
C GLY A 250 -12.40 7.05 -19.72
N VAL A 251 -13.22 6.76 -18.70
CA VAL A 251 -13.09 5.57 -17.84
C VAL A 251 -13.02 4.26 -18.65
N VAL A 252 -13.90 4.08 -19.63
CA VAL A 252 -13.98 2.84 -20.42
C VAL A 252 -12.71 2.59 -21.23
N ARG A 253 -12.18 3.64 -21.88
CA ARG A 253 -10.99 3.50 -22.73
C ARG A 253 -9.74 3.38 -21.89
N THR A 254 -9.64 4.11 -20.79
CA THR A 254 -8.51 4.00 -19.85
C THR A 254 -8.37 2.59 -19.28
N ASN A 255 -9.47 1.89 -19.05
CA ASN A 255 -9.46 0.50 -18.60
C ASN A 255 -8.91 -0.51 -19.65
N GLN A 256 -8.74 -0.08 -20.90
CA GLN A 256 -8.31 -0.92 -22.04
C GLN A 256 -6.88 -0.66 -22.49
N VAL A 257 -6.14 0.18 -21.77
CA VAL A 257 -4.78 0.60 -22.15
C VAL A 257 -3.81 0.39 -21.00
N GLN A 258 -2.53 0.21 -21.29
CA GLN A 258 -1.47 0.02 -20.30
C GLN A 258 -1.02 1.33 -19.63
N ALA A 259 -1.97 2.14 -19.18
CA ALA A 259 -1.69 3.40 -18.48
C ALA A 259 -2.09 3.30 -17.02
N LEU A 260 -1.16 3.62 -16.12
CA LEU A 260 -1.36 3.56 -14.68
C LEU A 260 -1.57 4.96 -14.10
N LYS A 261 -2.47 5.08 -13.12
CA LYS A 261 -2.64 6.29 -12.31
C LYS A 261 -1.45 6.52 -11.37
N GLN A 262 -0.90 5.43 -10.83
CA GLN A 262 0.08 5.42 -9.75
C GLN A 262 0.74 4.02 -9.63
N PRO A 263 1.84 3.87 -8.87
CA PRO A 263 2.46 2.57 -8.60
C PRO A 263 1.46 1.51 -8.14
N ASP A 264 1.49 0.35 -8.79
CA ASP A 264 0.75 -0.86 -8.38
C ASP A 264 1.74 -2.02 -8.16
N VAL A 265 2.30 -2.59 -9.22
CA VAL A 265 3.42 -3.55 -9.14
C VAL A 265 4.63 -2.93 -8.46
N LEU A 266 4.96 -1.68 -8.81
CA LEU A 266 6.04 -0.95 -8.16
C LEU A 266 5.74 -0.67 -6.68
N MET A 267 4.47 -0.51 -6.30
CA MET A 267 4.10 -0.40 -4.88
C MET A 267 4.36 -1.71 -4.13
N LEU A 268 4.05 -2.85 -4.75
CA LEU A 268 4.36 -4.16 -4.18
C LEU A 268 5.86 -4.34 -3.96
N LEU A 269 6.67 -3.99 -4.97
CA LEU A 269 8.13 -4.09 -4.91
C LEU A 269 8.77 -3.13 -3.91
N TYR A 270 8.06 -2.05 -3.54
CA TYR A 270 8.43 -1.19 -2.44
C TYR A 270 8.09 -1.84 -1.08
N LEU A 271 6.82 -2.14 -0.83
CA LEU A 271 6.35 -2.60 0.48
C LEU A 271 6.90 -3.98 0.87
N LEU A 272 6.97 -4.91 -0.08
CA LEU A 272 7.51 -6.26 0.10
C LEU A 272 8.87 -6.42 -0.58
N GLY A 273 9.63 -5.32 -0.69
CA GLY A 273 10.88 -5.28 -1.45
C GLY A 273 11.99 -6.21 -0.96
N ASN A 274 11.91 -6.75 0.25
CA ASN A 274 12.87 -7.76 0.74
C ASN A 274 12.58 -9.16 0.20
N CYS A 275 11.41 -9.40 -0.42
CA CYS A 275 11.04 -10.67 -1.04
C CYS A 275 11.52 -10.81 -2.48
N TYR A 276 12.09 -9.74 -3.07
CA TYR A 276 12.44 -9.69 -4.49
C TYR A 276 13.87 -9.21 -4.67
N ASP A 277 14.58 -9.85 -5.58
CA ASP A 277 15.93 -9.44 -5.95
C ASP A 277 15.95 -8.16 -6.79
N LEU A 278 17.14 -7.61 -6.98
CA LEU A 278 17.31 -6.34 -7.69
C LEU A 278 16.99 -6.46 -9.19
N GLU A 279 17.14 -7.65 -9.78
CA GLU A 279 16.84 -7.87 -11.20
C GLU A 279 15.34 -7.87 -11.45
N THR A 280 14.58 -8.57 -10.61
CA THR A 280 13.11 -8.54 -10.60
C THR A 280 12.61 -7.10 -10.49
N LYS A 281 13.20 -6.31 -9.57
CA LYS A 281 12.84 -4.89 -9.42
C LYS A 281 13.15 -4.09 -10.68
N ARG A 282 14.29 -4.33 -11.32
CA ARG A 282 14.72 -3.63 -12.55
C ARG A 282 13.79 -3.92 -13.72
N VAL A 283 13.50 -5.20 -13.98
CA VAL A 283 12.61 -5.60 -15.09
C VAL A 283 11.22 -4.97 -14.94
N ASN A 284 10.66 -4.97 -13.73
CA ASN A 284 9.36 -4.35 -13.48
C ASN A 284 9.43 -2.80 -13.52
N TRP A 285 10.52 -2.19 -13.05
CA TRP A 285 10.73 -0.74 -13.18
C TRP A 285 10.72 -0.30 -14.64
N GLU A 286 11.53 -0.96 -15.48
CA GLU A 286 11.63 -0.66 -16.91
C GLU A 286 10.29 -0.82 -17.63
N TYR A 287 9.44 -1.74 -17.15
CA TYR A 287 8.12 -1.96 -17.74
C TYR A 287 7.07 -0.93 -17.28
N TYR A 288 6.96 -0.69 -15.96
CA TYR A 288 5.85 0.07 -15.36
C TYR A 288 6.11 1.57 -15.15
N GLU A 289 7.36 1.99 -14.94
CA GLU A 289 7.69 3.41 -14.78
C GLU A 289 7.29 4.26 -15.99
N PRO A 290 7.59 3.86 -17.25
CA PRO A 290 7.18 4.65 -18.42
C PRO A 290 5.67 4.61 -18.68
N ARG A 291 4.95 3.68 -18.04
CA ARG A 291 3.49 3.49 -18.15
C ARG A 291 2.71 4.23 -17.06
N THR A 292 3.38 4.97 -16.18
CA THR A 292 2.73 5.64 -15.06
C THR A 292 2.51 7.13 -15.30
N ASP A 293 1.30 7.63 -15.02
CA ASP A 293 0.92 9.04 -15.11
C ASP A 293 1.55 9.85 -13.97
N HIS A 294 2.82 10.23 -14.13
CA HIS A 294 3.57 10.96 -13.10
C HIS A 294 3.08 12.41 -12.88
N THR A 295 2.52 13.05 -13.91
CA THR A 295 2.21 14.50 -13.91
C THR A 295 0.79 14.82 -13.46
N HIS A 296 -0.20 14.03 -13.86
CA HIS A 296 -1.62 14.26 -13.56
C HIS A 296 -2.34 13.06 -12.94
N GLY A 297 -1.63 11.93 -12.74
CA GLY A 297 -2.10 10.81 -11.93
C GLY A 297 -2.13 11.15 -10.44
N SER A 298 -1.80 10.19 -9.59
CA SER A 298 -1.83 10.42 -8.13
C SER A 298 -0.60 11.15 -7.60
N SER A 299 -0.79 12.05 -6.63
CA SER A 299 0.30 12.68 -5.88
C SER A 299 1.11 11.68 -5.03
N LEU A 300 0.58 10.47 -4.82
CA LEU A 300 1.22 9.38 -4.08
C LEU A 300 2.42 8.78 -4.83
N GLY A 301 2.34 8.75 -6.17
CA GLY A 301 3.24 7.95 -6.99
C GLY A 301 4.70 8.39 -7.04
N PRO A 302 5.02 9.69 -7.23
CA PRO A 302 6.41 10.11 -7.46
C PRO A 302 7.35 9.78 -6.30
N ALA A 303 6.90 9.88 -5.05
CA ALA A 303 7.75 9.54 -3.89
C ALA A 303 8.19 8.06 -3.89
N ILE A 304 7.29 7.14 -4.26
CA ILE A 304 7.59 5.70 -4.35
C ILE A 304 8.56 5.42 -5.50
N HIS A 305 8.39 6.09 -6.63
CA HIS A 305 9.34 5.98 -7.74
C HIS A 305 10.73 6.49 -7.35
N ALA A 306 10.81 7.58 -6.58
CA ALA A 306 12.09 8.07 -6.08
C ALA A 306 12.83 7.04 -5.21
N ILE A 307 12.09 6.34 -4.33
CA ILE A 307 12.67 5.28 -3.48
C ILE A 307 13.19 4.12 -4.32
N LEU A 308 12.39 3.61 -5.26
CA LEU A 308 12.81 2.49 -6.11
C LEU A 308 13.96 2.85 -7.04
N ALA A 309 13.96 4.06 -7.61
CA ALA A 309 15.09 4.57 -8.39
C ALA A 309 16.38 4.60 -7.56
N CYS A 310 16.31 4.98 -6.28
CA CYS A 310 17.47 4.90 -5.37
C CYS A 310 17.94 3.45 -5.20
N GLU A 311 17.03 2.50 -4.97
CA GLU A 311 17.40 1.09 -4.82
C GLU A 311 18.06 0.51 -6.08
N LEU A 312 17.64 0.99 -7.26
CA LEU A 312 18.15 0.59 -8.56
C LEU A 312 19.45 1.30 -8.96
N GLY A 313 19.93 2.25 -8.14
CA GLY A 313 21.15 3.01 -8.42
C GLY A 313 20.97 4.09 -9.49
N LEU A 314 19.78 4.70 -9.54
CA LEU A 314 19.40 5.77 -10.49
C LEU A 314 19.17 7.11 -9.75
N PRO A 315 20.21 7.73 -9.14
CA PRO A 315 20.04 8.86 -8.24
C PRO A 315 19.49 10.13 -8.90
N GLU A 316 19.81 10.40 -10.16
CA GLU A 316 19.26 11.54 -10.91
C GLU A 316 17.77 11.38 -11.17
N VAL A 317 17.34 10.19 -11.62
CA VAL A 317 15.93 9.85 -11.83
C VAL A 317 15.16 9.89 -10.51
N ALA A 318 15.78 9.39 -9.44
CA ALA A 318 15.20 9.47 -8.10
C ALA A 318 14.97 10.93 -7.68
N TYR A 319 15.92 11.82 -7.98
CA TYR A 319 15.82 13.24 -7.66
C TYR A 319 14.70 13.95 -8.45
N GLU A 320 14.51 13.62 -9.72
CA GLU A 320 13.41 14.17 -10.52
C GLU A 320 12.04 13.81 -9.91
N HIS A 321 11.84 12.53 -9.58
CA HIS A 321 10.61 12.05 -8.94
C HIS A 321 10.42 12.63 -7.53
N PHE A 322 11.51 12.76 -6.77
CA PHE A 322 11.49 13.41 -5.45
C PHE A 322 11.04 14.86 -5.55
N MET A 323 11.56 15.64 -6.50
CA MET A 323 11.19 17.04 -6.68
C MET A 323 9.73 17.17 -7.13
N ARG A 324 9.22 16.26 -7.98
CA ARG A 324 7.78 16.21 -8.32
C ARG A 324 6.89 16.03 -7.09
N ALA A 325 7.28 15.16 -6.16
CA ALA A 325 6.56 14.98 -4.91
C ALA A 325 6.70 16.20 -3.97
N ALA A 326 7.92 16.70 -3.79
CA ALA A 326 8.22 17.78 -2.85
C ALA A 326 7.58 19.12 -3.23
N LEU A 327 7.39 19.36 -4.53
CA LEU A 327 6.85 20.61 -5.06
C LEU A 327 5.35 20.56 -5.33
N VAL A 328 4.67 19.43 -5.10
CA VAL A 328 3.27 19.23 -5.50
C VAL A 328 2.33 20.33 -4.99
N ASP A 329 2.45 20.70 -3.71
CA ASP A 329 1.66 21.76 -3.08
C ASP A 329 2.34 23.14 -3.19
N LEU A 330 3.68 23.19 -3.18
CA LEU A 330 4.43 24.46 -3.17
C LEU A 330 4.33 25.20 -4.51
N GLU A 331 4.24 24.46 -5.61
CA GLU A 331 4.11 24.99 -6.97
C GLU A 331 2.73 24.70 -7.58
N ASP A 332 1.79 24.17 -6.78
CA ASP A 332 0.44 23.78 -7.20
C ASP A 332 0.43 22.96 -8.50
N LEU A 333 1.33 21.96 -8.59
CA LEU A 333 1.57 21.20 -9.83
C LEU A 333 0.34 20.42 -10.31
N ARG A 334 -0.65 20.21 -9.44
CA ARG A 334 -1.91 19.51 -9.71
C ARG A 334 -3.11 20.47 -9.86
N GLY A 335 -2.93 21.77 -9.60
CA GLY A 335 -3.98 22.80 -9.72
C GLY A 335 -5.12 22.68 -8.71
N ASN A 336 -4.89 22.01 -7.58
CA ASN A 336 -5.92 21.70 -6.58
C ASN A 336 -5.42 21.86 -5.12
N THR A 337 -4.30 22.54 -4.90
CA THR A 337 -3.73 22.78 -3.55
C THR A 337 -4.69 23.59 -2.67
N ASP A 338 -5.53 24.45 -3.27
CA ASP A 338 -6.58 25.20 -2.58
C ASP A 338 -7.65 24.30 -1.93
N GLN A 339 -7.75 23.04 -2.37
CA GLN A 339 -8.66 22.05 -1.80
C GLN A 339 -8.11 21.41 -0.51
N GLY A 340 -6.79 21.47 -0.30
CA GLY A 340 -6.09 20.92 0.86
C GLY A 340 -4.70 20.39 0.51
N ILE A 341 -3.85 20.22 1.52
CA ILE A 341 -2.50 19.66 1.36
C ILE A 341 -2.56 18.18 0.94
N HIS A 342 -1.65 17.76 0.07
CA HIS A 342 -1.49 16.36 -0.31
C HIS A 342 -0.77 15.56 0.79
N GLY A 343 -1.50 15.21 1.86
CA GLY A 343 -0.94 14.55 3.06
C GLY A 343 -0.15 13.27 2.78
N GLY A 344 -0.64 12.41 1.90
CA GLY A 344 0.10 11.21 1.46
C GLY A 344 1.41 11.56 0.75
N SER A 345 1.43 12.59 -0.09
CA SER A 345 2.66 13.05 -0.76
C SER A 345 3.67 13.59 0.25
N ALA A 346 3.24 14.39 1.22
CA ALA A 346 4.11 14.91 2.29
C ALA A 346 4.78 13.79 3.10
N GLY A 347 4.03 12.74 3.44
CA GLY A 347 4.60 11.53 4.05
C GLY A 347 5.58 10.80 3.13
N GLY A 348 5.23 10.65 1.85
CA GLY A 348 6.10 10.07 0.82
C GLY A 348 7.42 10.81 0.63
N VAL A 349 7.43 12.15 0.67
CA VAL A 349 8.65 12.98 0.56
C VAL A 349 9.65 12.62 1.67
N TRP A 350 9.18 12.44 2.91
CA TRP A 350 10.04 12.01 4.00
C TRP A 350 10.58 10.59 3.77
N GLN A 351 9.73 9.67 3.31
CA GLN A 351 10.14 8.30 2.98
C GLN A 351 11.19 8.26 1.86
N ALA A 352 11.06 9.10 0.83
CA ALA A 352 12.04 9.21 -0.24
C ALA A 352 13.43 9.63 0.27
N VAL A 353 13.50 10.51 1.26
CA VAL A 353 14.76 10.89 1.90
C VAL A 353 15.33 9.75 2.75
N VAL A 354 14.51 9.15 3.61
CA VAL A 354 14.98 8.21 4.62
C VAL A 354 15.17 6.79 4.07
N PHE A 355 14.18 6.27 3.33
CA PHE A 355 14.23 4.92 2.75
C PHE A 355 14.79 4.88 1.33
N GLY A 356 14.71 5.98 0.59
CA GLY A 356 15.33 6.12 -0.73
C GLY A 356 16.78 6.59 -0.65
N PHE A 357 17.01 7.89 -0.54
CA PHE A 357 18.34 8.50 -0.64
C PHE A 357 19.33 8.04 0.44
N ALA A 358 18.87 7.88 1.69
CA ALA A 358 19.70 7.28 2.74
C ALA A 358 19.74 5.75 2.66
N GLY A 359 18.78 5.13 1.97
CA GLY A 359 18.63 3.68 1.88
C GLY A 359 18.49 3.01 3.25
N LEU A 360 17.83 3.68 4.21
CA LEU A 360 17.63 3.13 5.55
C LEU A 360 16.73 1.89 5.46
N LYS A 361 17.19 0.77 6.01
CA LYS A 361 16.42 -0.49 6.08
C LYS A 361 16.49 -1.08 7.48
N LEU A 362 15.36 -1.62 7.92
CA LEU A 362 15.30 -2.47 9.12
C LEU A 362 15.66 -3.91 8.76
N THR A 363 16.57 -4.50 9.52
CA THR A 363 16.96 -5.90 9.41
C THR A 363 16.85 -6.59 10.77
N SER A 364 16.95 -7.92 10.80
CA SER A 364 17.00 -8.68 12.07
C SER A 364 18.19 -8.31 12.95
N GLN A 365 19.23 -7.67 12.38
CA GLN A 365 20.43 -7.21 13.09
C GLN A 365 20.38 -5.71 13.47
N GLY A 366 19.29 -5.02 13.14
CA GLY A 366 19.13 -3.57 13.36
C GLY A 366 19.04 -2.77 12.05
N MET A 367 19.28 -1.46 12.14
CA MET A 367 19.23 -0.55 11.00
C MET A 367 20.52 -0.57 10.17
N ILE A 368 20.37 -0.61 8.85
CA ILE A 368 21.47 -0.42 7.89
C ILE A 368 21.11 0.72 6.92
N THR A 369 22.11 1.35 6.32
CA THR A 369 21.95 2.34 5.25
C THR A 369 22.62 1.87 3.97
N ARG A 370 22.04 2.23 2.82
CA ARG A 370 22.61 2.04 1.48
C ARG A 370 22.41 3.33 0.68
N PRO A 371 23.26 4.34 0.90
CA PRO A 371 23.01 5.67 0.37
C PRO A 371 23.02 5.71 -1.17
N CYS A 372 22.13 6.51 -1.74
CA CYS A 372 22.03 6.81 -3.17
C CYS A 372 21.85 8.32 -3.36
N LEU A 373 22.78 9.12 -2.84
CA LEU A 373 22.62 10.58 -2.83
C LEU A 373 22.68 11.17 -4.25
N PRO A 374 21.80 12.14 -4.59
CA PRO A 374 21.81 12.75 -5.90
C PRO A 374 22.98 13.72 -6.08
N PRO A 375 23.37 14.03 -7.32
CA PRO A 375 24.42 15.02 -7.58
C PRO A 375 24.14 16.34 -6.86
N GLY A 376 25.14 16.82 -6.11
CA GLY A 376 25.08 18.08 -5.37
C GLY A 376 24.74 17.95 -3.88
N TRP A 377 24.20 16.82 -3.43
CA TRP A 377 24.02 16.57 -1.99
C TRP A 377 25.35 16.18 -1.34
N ARG A 378 25.92 17.09 -0.54
CA ARG A 378 27.22 16.86 0.12
C ARG A 378 27.10 16.09 1.44
N ARG A 379 25.93 16.15 2.07
CA ARG A 379 25.65 15.50 3.35
C ARG A 379 24.16 15.35 3.54
N LEU A 380 23.74 14.21 4.06
CA LEU A 380 22.38 13.94 4.51
C LEU A 380 22.45 13.52 5.98
N ARG A 381 21.87 14.34 6.86
CA ARG A 381 21.83 14.08 8.30
C ARG A 381 20.40 14.20 8.82
N PHE A 382 19.97 13.20 9.57
CA PHE A 382 18.68 13.17 10.23
C PHE A 382 18.72 12.24 11.46
N GLN A 383 17.64 12.23 12.22
CA GLN A 383 17.47 11.36 13.37
C GLN A 383 16.18 10.56 13.20
N VAL A 384 16.21 9.29 13.60
CA VAL A 384 15.03 8.43 13.71
C VAL A 384 14.92 7.84 15.12
N MET A 385 13.73 7.39 15.49
CA MET A 385 13.46 6.60 16.69
C MET A 385 13.44 5.13 16.31
N TYR A 386 14.19 4.30 17.03
CA TYR A 386 14.18 2.85 16.87
C TYR A 386 14.20 2.18 18.25
N ARG A 387 13.19 1.35 18.53
CA ARG A 387 13.02 0.68 19.84
C ARG A 387 13.13 1.63 21.05
N GLY A 388 12.53 2.81 20.92
CA GLY A 388 12.51 3.84 21.97
C GLY A 388 13.73 4.76 22.02
N GLU A 389 14.79 4.47 21.27
CA GLU A 389 16.04 5.23 21.29
C GLU A 389 16.22 6.10 20.04
N PRO A 390 16.74 7.33 20.18
CA PRO A 390 17.11 8.16 19.05
C PRO A 390 18.38 7.62 18.39
N VAL A 391 18.35 7.45 17.07
CA VAL A 391 19.49 7.06 16.25
C VAL A 391 19.77 8.16 15.25
N GLU A 392 20.96 8.73 15.33
CA GLU A 392 21.45 9.71 14.36
C GLU A 392 22.04 8.99 13.15
N ILE A 393 21.61 9.41 11.96
CA ILE A 393 22.17 8.99 10.68
C ILE A 393 22.86 10.18 10.05
N ASP A 394 24.13 9.99 9.71
CA ASP A 394 24.96 11.02 9.09
C ASP A 394 25.72 10.42 7.92
N ILE A 395 25.34 10.81 6.71
CA ILE A 395 25.87 10.29 5.46
C ILE A 395 26.58 11.43 4.75
N GLU A 396 27.87 11.27 4.49
CA GLU A 396 28.63 12.17 3.63
C GLU A 396 28.46 11.75 2.16
N GLY A 397 28.27 12.74 1.29
CA GLY A 397 28.27 12.53 -0.16
C GLY A 397 29.68 12.27 -0.68
N THR A 398 29.78 11.45 -1.71
CA THR A 398 31.04 11.13 -2.42
C THR A 398 31.42 12.20 -3.42
#